data_AF-A0A659Q9E9-F1
#
_entry.id   AF-A0A659Q9E9-F1
#
_cell.length_a   1.000
_cell.length_b   1.000
_cell.length_c   1.000
_cell.angle_alpha   90.00
_cell.angle_beta   90.00
_cell.angle_gamma   90.00
#
_symmetry.space_group_name_H-M   'P 1'
#
loop_
_entity.id
_entity.type
_entity.pdbx_description
1 polymer ?
#
loop_
_entity_poly.entity_id
_entity_poly.type
_entity_poly.pdbx_seq_one_letter_code
_entity_poly.pdbx_strand_id
1 'polypeptide(L)' 'RADQTPQHARPAPVVVARRDDEVSVTRLKKQGNKVELLPENSEFTPIVVDLREQSFTIEGLAVGVIRNGEWL' A
#
# COMPACT_ATOMS: atom_id res chain seq x y z
N ARG A 1 -26.26 11.44 26.31
CA ARG A 1 -25.85 11.73 24.91
C ARG A 1 -24.43 12.24 24.94
N ALA A 2 -23.44 11.37 24.66
CA ALA A 2 -22.06 11.65 24.25
C ALA A 2 -21.21 10.37 24.52
N ASP A 3 -21.33 9.36 23.67
CA ASP A 3 -20.43 8.20 23.62
C ASP A 3 -19.91 7.98 22.18
N GLN A 4 -19.57 9.07 21.47
CA GLN A 4 -18.88 8.94 20.19
C GLN A 4 -17.39 8.68 20.43
N THR A 5 -17.08 7.45 20.86
CA THR A 5 -15.75 6.87 20.67
C THR A 5 -15.47 6.88 19.17
N PRO A 6 -14.41 7.56 18.68
CA PRO A 6 -14.08 7.51 17.27
C PRO A 6 -13.78 6.05 16.93
N GLN A 7 -14.58 5.46 16.05
CA GLN A 7 -14.28 4.14 15.51
C GLN A 7 -12.92 4.26 14.82
N HIS A 8 -11.88 3.69 15.44
CA HIS A 8 -10.53 3.71 14.92
C HIS A 8 -10.56 3.04 13.55
N ALA A 9 -10.57 3.82 12.48
CA ALA A 9 -10.49 3.28 11.13
C ALA A 9 -9.18 2.49 11.05
N ARG A 10 -9.26 1.21 10.68
CA ARG A 10 -8.07 0.40 10.54
C ARG A 10 -7.19 1.03 9.47
N PRO A 11 -5.89 1.28 9.75
CA PRO A 11 -4.99 1.81 8.74
C PRO A 11 -4.97 0.87 7.53
N ALA A 12 -4.89 1.46 6.34
CA ALA A 12 -4.77 0.70 5.10
C ALA A 12 -3.57 -0.27 5.15
N PRO A 13 -3.67 -1.48 4.58
CA PRO A 13 -2.60 -2.48 4.68
C PRO A 13 -1.37 -2.09 3.87
N VAL A 14 -0.19 -2.53 4.32
CA VAL A 14 1.05 -2.49 3.54
C VAL A 14 1.18 -3.80 2.77
N VAL A 15 1.31 -3.71 1.45
CA VAL A 15 1.31 -4.87 0.56
C VAL A 15 2.57 -4.89 -0.31
N VAL A 16 2.92 -6.08 -0.79
CA VAL A 16 3.79 -6.25 -1.96
C VAL A 16 2.88 -6.25 -3.19
N ALA A 17 3.07 -5.29 -4.08
CA ALA A 17 2.26 -5.13 -5.28
C ALA A 17 3.14 -5.18 -6.53
N ARG A 18 2.64 -5.84 -7.58
CA ARG A 18 3.22 -5.83 -8.92
C ARG A 18 2.33 -5.01 -9.85
N ARG A 19 2.93 -4.06 -10.55
CA ARG A 19 2.30 -3.26 -11.62
C ARG A 19 3.21 -3.27 -12.83
N ASP A 20 2.73 -3.75 -13.97
CA ASP A 20 3.47 -3.76 -15.25
C ASP A 20 4.93 -4.21 -15.07
N ASP A 21 5.10 -5.35 -14.39
CA ASP A 21 6.36 -6.00 -14.01
C ASP A 21 7.23 -5.31 -12.95
N GLU A 22 6.87 -4.11 -12.49
CA GLU A 22 7.51 -3.44 -11.36
C GLU A 22 6.93 -3.92 -10.02
N VAL A 23 7.79 -4.34 -9.09
CA VAL A 23 7.39 -4.77 -7.73
C VAL A 23 7.72 -3.69 -6.71
N SER A 24 6.74 -3.35 -5.87
CA SER A 24 6.88 -2.33 -4.82
C SER A 24 6.27 -2.79 -3.49
N VAL A 25 6.77 -2.22 -2.40
CA VAL A 25 6.17 -2.32 -1.06
C VAL A 25 5.51 -0.99 -0.74
N THR A 26 4.20 -0.98 -0.53
CA THR A 26 3.42 0.27 -0.46
C THR A 26 2.16 0.12 0.38
N ARG A 27 1.62 1.24 0.89
CA ARG A 27 0.32 1.23 1.53
C ARG A 27 -0.78 1.30 0.48
N LEU A 28 -1.66 0.29 0.48
CA LEU A 28 -2.70 0.11 -0.52
C LEU A 28 -4.00 0.82 -0.12
N LYS A 29 -4.47 1.72 -0.99
CA LYS A 29 -5.82 2.28 -0.91
C LYS A 29 -6.57 2.01 -2.21
N LYS A 30 -7.62 1.18 -2.16
CA LYS A 30 -8.43 0.83 -3.33
C LYS A 30 -9.80 1.51 -3.26
N GLN A 31 -10.21 2.13 -4.36
CA GLN A 31 -11.51 2.78 -4.53
C GLN A 31 -12.09 2.40 -5.89
N GLY A 32 -12.95 1.37 -5.92
CA GLY A 32 -13.48 0.82 -7.17
C GLY A 32 -12.37 0.26 -8.05
N ASN A 33 -12.23 0.81 -9.26
CA ASN A 33 -11.18 0.44 -10.23
C ASN A 33 -9.90 1.25 -10.09
N LYS A 34 -9.85 2.20 -9.16
CA LYS A 34 -8.65 2.99 -8.88
C LYS A 34 -7.91 2.40 -7.68
N VAL A 35 -6.63 2.15 -7.84
CA VAL A 35 -5.72 1.79 -6.76
C VAL A 35 -4.72 2.93 -6.57
N GLU A 36 -4.57 3.39 -5.33
CA GLU A 36 -3.54 4.33 -4.91
C GLU A 36 -2.50 3.54 -4.09
N LEU A 37 -1.25 3.62 -4.51
CA LEU A 37 -0.08 3.09 -3.81
C LEU A 37 0.58 4.28 -3.10
N LEU A 38 0.38 4.37 -1.79
CA LEU A 38 0.83 5.50 -0.98
C LEU A 38 2.24 5.22 -0.44
N PRO A 39 3.21 6.13 -0.67
CA PRO A 39 4.52 6.04 -0.05
C PRO A 39 4.45 6.49 1.42
N GLU A 40 5.38 5.98 2.24
CA GLU A 40 5.61 6.41 3.62
C GLU A 40 6.81 7.38 3.72
N ASN A 41 7.08 8.11 2.64
CA ASN A 41 8.11 9.14 2.56
C ASN A 41 7.55 10.35 1.79
N SER A 42 7.67 11.55 2.36
CA SER A 42 7.21 12.82 1.78
C SER A 42 7.90 13.23 0.47
N GLU A 43 9.06 12.64 0.16
CA GLU A 43 9.77 12.88 -1.09
C GLU A 43 9.12 12.18 -2.30
N PHE A 44 8.19 11.26 -2.05
CA PHE A 44 7.52 10.48 -3.07
C PHE A 44 6.04 10.84 -3.15
N THR A 45 5.50 10.82 -4.37
CA THR A 45 4.07 11.01 -4.61
C THR A 45 3.33 9.68 -4.71
N PRO A 46 2.04 9.64 -4.35
CA PRO A 46 1.20 8.47 -4.60
C PRO A 46 1.20 8.03 -6.05
N ILE A 47 1.34 6.73 -6.28
CA ILE A 47 1.16 6.14 -7.60
C ILE A 47 -0.31 5.77 -7.75
N VAL A 48 -0.92 6.17 -8.87
CA VAL A 48 -2.30 5.86 -9.21
C VAL A 48 -2.34 4.83 -10.33
N VAL A 49 -3.06 3.75 -10.11
CA VAL A 49 -3.27 2.66 -11.06
C VAL A 49 -4.76 2.56 -11.40
N ASP A 50 -5.10 2.61 -12.69
CA ASP A 50 -6.44 2.24 -13.15
C ASP A 50 -6.44 0.76 -13.56
N LEU A 51 -7.20 -0.05 -12.82
CA LEU A 51 -7.30 -1.50 -13.00
C LEU A 51 -7.95 -1.90 -14.34
N ARG A 52 -8.51 -0.96 -15.09
CA ARG A 52 -9.05 -1.18 -16.42
C ARG A 52 -7.99 -1.07 -17.52
N GLU A 53 -6.89 -0.39 -17.22
CA GLU A 53 -5.87 -0.02 -18.20
C GLU A 53 -4.53 -0.71 -17.94
N GLN A 54 -4.21 -0.98 -16.67
CA GLN A 54 -2.91 -1.49 -16.22
C GLN A 54 -3.03 -2.82 -15.51
N SER A 55 -2.01 -3.66 -15.67
CA SER A 55 -1.91 -4.90 -14.92
C SER A 55 -1.56 -4.59 -13.46
N PHE A 56 -2.27 -5.22 -12.53
CA PHE A 56 -2.03 -5.01 -11.10
C PHE A 56 -2.34 -6.26 -10.29
N THR A 57 -1.38 -6.72 -9.51
CA THR A 57 -1.50 -7.91 -8.67
C THR A 57 -0.96 -7.62 -7.27
N ILE A 58 -1.65 -8.12 -6.25
CA ILE A 58 -1.15 -8.15 -4.88
C ILE A 58 -0.45 -9.49 -4.68
N GLU A 59 0.86 -9.44 -4.44
CA GLU A 59 1.70 -10.64 -4.24
C GLU A 59 1.64 -11.13 -2.78
N GLY A 60 1.42 -10.21 -1.83
CA GLY A 60 1.34 -10.57 -0.42
C GLY A 60 1.10 -9.39 0.52
N LEU A 61 0.83 -9.72 1.78
CA LEU A 61 0.72 -8.76 2.88
C LEU A 61 2.06 -8.66 3.60
N ALA A 62 2.53 -7.43 3.86
CA ALA A 62 3.70 -7.24 4.71
C ALA A 62 3.31 -7.51 6.18
N VAL A 63 3.97 -8.48 6.83
CA VAL A 63 3.66 -8.92 8.21
C VAL A 63 4.76 -8.60 9.22
N GLY A 64 5.90 -8.12 8.76
CA GLY A 64 7.04 -7.81 9.62
C GLY A 64 8.23 -7.36 8.79
N VAL A 65 9.26 -6.89 9.48
CA VAL A 65 10.53 -6.48 8.87
C VAL A 65 11.65 -7.22 9.58
N ILE A 66 12.55 -7.82 8.81
CA ILE A 66 13.83 -8.32 9.32
C ILE A 66 14.90 -7.33 8.90
N ARG A 67 15.69 -6.86 9.87
CA ARG A 67 16.81 -5.94 9.62
C ARG A 67 18.10 -6.61 10.09
N ASN A 68 18.73 -7.37 9.20
CA ASN A 68 20.05 -7.96 9.40
C ASN A 68 21.00 -7.30 8.41
N GLY A 69 21.34 -6.04 8.68
CA GLY A 69 22.13 -5.22 7.78
C GLY A 69 23.59 -5.68 7.76
N GLU A 70 23.91 -6.61 6.88
CA GLU A 70 25.24 -6.74 6.29
C GLU A 70 25.10 -7.07 4.80
N TRP A 71 25.34 -6.05 3.99
CA TRP A 71 25.82 -6.21 2.63
C TRP A 71 27.14 -5.44 2.62
N LEU A 72 28.25 -6.18 2.70
CA LEU A 72 29.61 -5.65 2.55
C LEU A 72 29.84 -5.19 1.11
#